data_AF-A0A354K5Z3-F1
#
_entry.id   AF-A0A354K5Z3-F1
#
_cell.length_a   1.000
_cell.length_b   1.000
_cell.length_c   1.000
_cell.angle_alpha   90.00
_cell.angle_beta   90.00
_cell.angle_gamma   90.00
#
_symmetry.space_group_name_H-M   'P 1'
#
loop_
_entity.id
_entity.type
_entity.pdbx_description
1 polymer ?
#
loop_
_entity_poly.entity_id
_entity_poly.type
_entity_poly.pdbx_seq_one_letter_code
_entity_poly.pdbx_strand_id
1 'polypeptide(L)'
;MLSRPKAGWSELTLGDFKAPVSFLTDIPFDWLRACLSSLKYGIPAAFFLDSEGTTTTIVVNFATTYIISSSDLSVTYMSDIFVTDFAKMLIEDIRRDFDGWLYWLDASLTEEKWANRRKMLEDLLAETEKACEEFSKLDGMNY
;
A
#
# COMPACT_ATOMS: atom_id res chain seq x y z
N MET A 1 -7.94 -0.99 2.68
CA MET A 1 -7.93 0.08 1.66
C MET A 1 -8.04 1.45 2.30
N LEU A 2 -7.54 2.47 1.60
CA LEU A 2 -7.23 3.82 2.06
C LEU A 2 -8.32 4.83 1.67
N SER A 3 -8.68 5.71 2.60
CA SER A 3 -9.54 6.85 2.33
C SER A 3 -8.82 7.93 1.51
N ARG A 4 -9.58 8.91 1.00
CA ARG A 4 -9.03 10.05 0.27
C ARG A 4 -7.95 10.76 1.12
N PRO A 5 -6.76 11.00 0.56
CA PRO A 5 -5.71 11.75 1.24
C PRO A 5 -6.16 13.19 1.50
N LYS A 6 -5.95 13.67 2.73
CA LYS A 6 -6.35 15.02 3.16
C LYS A 6 -5.40 15.54 4.24
N ALA A 7 -4.81 16.71 3.98
CA ALA A 7 -3.96 17.44 4.94
C ALA A 7 -2.83 16.60 5.56
N GLY A 8 -2.20 15.72 4.77
CA GLY A 8 -1.14 14.84 5.27
C GLY A 8 -1.63 13.64 6.06
N TRP A 9 -2.89 13.23 5.86
CA TRP A 9 -3.52 12.06 6.48
C TRP A 9 -4.40 11.27 5.52
N SER A 10 -4.54 9.97 5.78
CA SER A 10 -5.59 9.09 5.24
C SER A 10 -5.99 8.09 6.33
N GLU A 11 -7.02 7.27 6.09
CA GLU A 11 -7.47 6.20 6.98
C GLU A 11 -7.39 4.88 6.25
N LEU A 12 -6.67 3.91 6.81
CA LEU A 12 -6.70 2.53 6.37
C LEU A 12 -7.87 1.80 7.03
N THR A 13 -8.68 1.11 6.23
CA THR A 13 -9.68 0.14 6.69
C THR A 13 -9.38 -1.25 6.11
N LEU A 14 -9.20 -2.26 6.96
CA LEU A 14 -9.07 -3.67 6.56
C LEU A 14 -10.02 -4.52 7.40
N GLY A 15 -11.13 -4.98 6.80
CA GLY A 15 -12.21 -5.60 7.56
C GLY A 15 -12.72 -4.64 8.65
N ASP A 16 -12.70 -5.09 9.91
CA ASP A 16 -13.08 -4.26 11.07
C ASP A 16 -11.93 -3.38 11.59
N PHE A 17 -10.68 -3.63 11.15
CA PHE A 17 -9.54 -2.84 11.58
C PHE A 17 -9.53 -1.48 10.87
N LYS A 18 -9.37 -0.41 11.66
CA LYS A 18 -9.18 0.95 11.16
C LYS A 18 -7.99 1.61 11.83
N ALA A 19 -7.15 2.27 11.04
CA ALA A 19 -6.04 3.05 11.55
C ALA A 19 -5.81 4.32 10.71
N PRO A 20 -5.51 5.46 11.35
CA PRO A 20 -4.97 6.60 10.64
C PRO A 20 -3.60 6.26 10.03
N VAL A 21 -3.33 6.80 8.85
CA VAL A 21 -2.01 6.78 8.22
C VAL A 21 -1.56 8.21 7.97
N SER A 22 -0.39 8.54 8.49
CA SER A 22 0.24 9.82 8.21
C SER A 22 1.18 9.72 7.02
N PHE A 23 1.41 10.85 6.38
CA PHE A 23 2.36 11.00 5.30
C PHE A 23 3.80 11.21 5.83
N LEU A 24 4.14 10.65 6.99
CA LEU A 24 5.53 10.56 7.43
C LEU A 24 6.36 9.61 6.55
N THR A 25 5.67 8.76 5.77
CA THR A 25 6.26 7.87 4.75
C THR A 25 5.61 8.11 3.40
N ASP A 26 6.28 7.65 2.33
CA ASP A 26 5.76 7.77 0.97
C ASP A 26 4.83 6.62 0.63
N ILE A 27 3.68 6.58 1.31
CA ILE A 27 2.66 5.53 1.23
C ILE A 27 2.48 4.99 -0.20
N PRO A 28 2.18 5.80 -1.23
CA PRO A 28 1.95 5.26 -2.58
C PRO A 28 3.18 4.54 -3.13
N PHE A 29 4.39 5.07 -2.94
CA PHE A 29 5.60 4.42 -3.44
C PHE A 29 6.02 3.21 -2.60
N ASP A 30 6.05 3.37 -1.28
CA ASP A 30 6.55 2.35 -0.35
C ASP A 30 5.64 1.13 -0.36
N TRP A 31 4.32 1.34 -0.36
CA TRP A 31 3.37 0.24 -0.30
C TRP A 31 3.22 -0.47 -1.66
N LEU A 32 3.25 0.26 -2.79
CA LEU A 32 3.29 -0.38 -4.10
C LEU A 32 4.58 -1.19 -4.29
N ARG A 33 5.74 -0.68 -3.85
CA ARG A 33 7.00 -1.44 -3.88
C ARG A 33 6.93 -2.71 -3.05
N ALA A 34 6.36 -2.65 -1.84
CA ALA A 34 6.17 -3.82 -0.99
C ALA A 34 5.28 -4.87 -1.67
N CYS A 35 4.15 -4.45 -2.27
CA CYS A 35 3.28 -5.33 -3.05
C CYS A 35 4.03 -5.94 -4.24
N LEU A 36 4.72 -5.12 -5.03
CA LEU A 36 5.46 -5.56 -6.22
C LEU A 36 6.55 -6.56 -5.87
N SER A 37 7.31 -6.33 -4.81
CA SER A 37 8.32 -7.27 -4.31
C SER A 37 7.69 -8.59 -3.87
N SER A 38 6.56 -8.55 -3.18
CA SER A 38 5.86 -9.76 -2.76
C SER A 38 5.39 -10.58 -3.96
N LEU A 39 4.74 -9.93 -4.94
CA LEU A 39 4.23 -10.57 -6.15
C LEU A 39 5.35 -11.14 -7.03
N LYS A 40 6.49 -10.44 -7.16
CA LYS A 40 7.62 -10.88 -8.01
C LYS A 40 8.44 -11.99 -7.37
N TYR A 41 8.64 -11.97 -6.05
CA TYR A 41 9.62 -12.83 -5.39
C TYR A 41 9.03 -13.88 -4.46
N GLY A 42 7.71 -13.92 -4.28
CA GLY A 42 7.09 -14.90 -3.39
C GLY A 42 7.42 -14.64 -1.91
N ILE A 43 7.61 -13.38 -1.51
CA ILE A 43 7.94 -12.98 -0.12
C ILE A 43 6.77 -12.20 0.50
N PRO A 44 6.62 -12.15 1.85
CA PRO A 44 5.60 -11.33 2.48
C PRO A 44 5.77 -9.83 2.18
N ALA A 45 4.66 -9.11 2.00
CA ALA A 45 4.65 -7.65 1.97
C ALA A 45 4.49 -7.10 3.40
N ALA A 46 5.26 -6.08 3.75
CA ALA A 46 5.15 -5.39 5.03
C ALA A 46 4.87 -3.90 4.81
N PHE A 47 3.90 -3.37 5.55
CA PHE A 47 3.46 -1.99 5.48
C PHE A 47 3.61 -1.36 6.86
N PHE A 48 4.33 -0.25 6.91
CA PHE A 48 4.52 0.51 8.14
C PHE A 48 3.59 1.71 8.16
N LEU A 49 2.83 1.82 9.24
CA LEU A 49 1.96 2.94 9.55
C LEU A 49 2.57 3.67 10.74
N ASP A 50 2.78 4.98 10.58
CA ASP A 50 3.06 5.88 11.69
C ASP A 50 1.90 6.87 11.81
N SER A 51 1.35 7.00 13.01
CA SER A 51 0.35 7.99 13.35
C SER A 51 0.79 8.70 14.63
N GLU A 52 1.75 9.61 14.49
CA GLU A 52 2.23 10.49 15.57
C GLU A 52 2.63 9.72 16.84
N GLY A 53 3.42 8.65 16.67
CA GLY A 53 3.97 7.88 17.78
C GLY A 53 3.19 6.61 18.13
N THR A 54 2.05 6.36 17.48
CA THR A 54 1.46 5.01 17.41
C THR A 54 1.90 4.37 16.10
N THR A 55 2.62 3.25 16.17
CA THR A 55 3.08 2.56 14.97
C THR A 55 2.38 1.22 14.81
N THR A 56 1.98 0.90 13.59
CA THR A 56 1.37 -0.38 13.24
C THR A 56 2.11 -0.97 12.06
N THR A 57 2.42 -2.26 12.14
CA THR A 57 3.00 -3.00 11.02
C THR A 57 1.96 -3.99 10.51
N ILE A 58 1.67 -3.94 9.22
CA ILE A 58 0.80 -4.91 8.56
C ILE A 58 1.66 -5.81 7.71
N VAL A 59 1.60 -7.11 7.95
CA VAL A 59 2.29 -8.12 7.16
C VAL A 59 1.26 -8.92 6.40
N VAL A 60 1.25 -8.78 5.07
CA VAL A 60 0.38 -9.53 4.19
C VAL A 60 1.19 -10.68 3.58
N ASN A 61 0.79 -11.91 3.91
CA ASN A 61 1.35 -13.14 3.36
C ASN A 61 0.34 -13.81 2.43
N PHE A 62 0.76 -14.84 1.69
CA PHE A 62 -0.08 -15.56 0.72
C PHE A 62 -1.29 -16.28 1.33
N ALA A 63 -1.28 -16.54 2.64
CA ALA A 63 -2.36 -17.26 3.32
C ALA A 63 -2.99 -16.48 4.48
N THR A 64 -2.36 -15.41 4.96
CA THR A 64 -2.81 -14.69 6.16
C THR A 64 -2.22 -13.29 6.19
N THR A 65 -3.01 -12.33 6.66
CA THR A 65 -2.56 -10.98 7.00
C THR A 65 -2.47 -10.83 8.52
N TYR A 66 -1.38 -10.25 8.99
CA TYR A 66 -1.13 -9.92 10.39
C TYR A 66 -1.07 -8.40 10.57
N ILE A 67 -1.71 -7.90 11.62
CA ILE A 67 -1.66 -6.50 12.02
C ILE A 67 -1.04 -6.47 13.41
N ILE A 68 0.12 -5.83 13.51
CA ILE A 68 0.94 -5.77 14.72
C ILE A 68 0.94 -4.33 15.21
N SER A 69 0.31 -4.09 16.35
CA SER A 69 0.27 -2.77 16.99
C SER A 69 1.43 -2.64 17.97
N SER A 70 2.24 -1.59 17.85
CA SER A 70 3.40 -1.39 18.73
C SER A 70 3.04 -0.84 20.11
N SER A 71 1.89 -0.18 20.22
CA SER A 71 1.46 0.49 21.46
C SER A 71 1.05 -0.51 22.55
N ASP A 72 0.48 -1.64 22.15
CA ASP A 72 -0.01 -2.69 23.04
C ASP A 72 0.58 -4.07 22.74
N LEU A 73 1.49 -4.17 21.76
CA LEU A 73 2.09 -5.41 21.28
C LEU A 73 1.05 -6.47 20.87
N SER A 74 -0.15 -6.03 20.48
CA SER A 74 -1.22 -6.92 20.03
C SER A 74 -0.99 -7.37 18.58
N VAL A 75 -1.44 -8.59 18.29
CA VAL A 75 -1.44 -9.16 16.94
C VAL A 75 -2.88 -9.54 16.58
N THR A 76 -3.43 -8.86 15.59
CA THR A 76 -4.70 -9.24 14.96
C THR A 76 -4.40 -10.01 13.68
N TYR A 77 -5.11 -11.10 13.44
CA TYR A 77 -4.97 -11.89 12.21
C TYR A 77 -6.23 -11.77 11.36
N MET A 78 -6.05 -11.82 10.05
CA MET A 78 -7.12 -11.85 9.06
C MET A 78 -6.78 -12.90 8.00
N SER A 79 -7.70 -13.80 7.70
CA SER A 79 -7.50 -14.87 6.70
C SER A 79 -7.88 -14.48 5.27
N ASP A 80 -8.56 -13.35 5.09
CA ASP A 80 -9.36 -13.13 3.87
C ASP A 80 -8.79 -12.05 2.95
N ILE A 81 -7.62 -11.49 3.29
CA ILE A 81 -6.95 -10.47 2.47
C ILE A 81 -5.57 -10.98 2.12
N PHE A 82 -5.34 -11.25 0.84
CA PHE A 82 -4.06 -11.67 0.29
C PHE A 82 -3.35 -10.49 -0.39
N VAL A 83 -2.08 -10.69 -0.74
CA VAL A 83 -1.26 -9.60 -1.32
C VAL A 83 -1.81 -9.11 -2.65
N THR A 84 -2.41 -9.99 -3.45
CA THR A 84 -3.08 -9.63 -4.71
C THR A 84 -4.28 -8.73 -4.48
N ASP A 85 -5.13 -9.04 -3.50
CA ASP A 85 -6.30 -8.22 -3.17
C ASP A 85 -5.87 -6.88 -2.57
N PHE A 86 -4.88 -6.91 -1.68
CA PHE A 86 -4.29 -5.70 -1.10
C PHE A 86 -3.72 -4.78 -2.18
N ALA A 87 -2.93 -5.33 -3.12
CA ALA A 87 -2.34 -4.58 -4.22
C ALA A 87 -3.41 -3.96 -5.13
N LYS A 88 -4.44 -4.72 -5.50
CA LYS A 88 -5.57 -4.22 -6.30
C LYS A 88 -6.31 -3.07 -5.61
N MET A 89 -6.67 -3.26 -4.35
CA MET A 89 -7.30 -2.22 -3.52
C MET A 89 -6.42 -0.95 -3.45
N LEU A 90 -5.12 -1.10 -3.23
CA LEU A 90 -4.17 0.01 -3.17
C LEU A 90 -4.07 0.75 -4.52
N ILE A 91 -3.97 0.02 -5.63
CA ILE A 91 -3.96 0.60 -6.98
C ILE A 91 -5.23 1.42 -7.24
N GLU A 92 -6.40 0.89 -6.86
CA GLU A 92 -7.68 1.58 -7.00
C GLU A 92 -7.73 2.85 -6.15
N ASP A 93 -7.27 2.80 -4.90
CA ASP A 93 -7.22 3.96 -4.00
C ASP A 93 -6.30 5.07 -4.52
N ILE A 94 -5.12 4.69 -5.02
CA ILE A 94 -4.17 5.62 -5.60
C ILE A 94 -4.75 6.24 -6.86
N ARG A 95 -5.34 5.44 -7.78
CA ARG A 95 -5.96 5.96 -9.01
C ARG A 95 -7.13 6.90 -8.72
N ARG A 96 -7.95 6.58 -7.71
CA ARG A 96 -9.12 7.38 -7.33
C ARG A 96 -8.74 8.79 -6.88
N ASP A 97 -7.58 8.97 -6.24
CA ASP A 97 -7.09 10.28 -5.80
C ASP A 97 -5.60 10.48 -6.11
N PHE A 98 -5.24 10.26 -7.37
CA PHE A 98 -3.85 10.19 -7.81
C PHE A 98 -3.08 11.46 -7.44
N ASP A 99 -3.67 12.62 -7.72
CA ASP A 99 -3.06 13.92 -7.43
C ASP A 99 -2.93 14.14 -5.91
N GLY A 100 -3.93 13.75 -5.10
CA GLY A 100 -3.82 13.84 -3.65
C GLY A 100 -2.68 12.98 -3.08
N TRP A 101 -2.45 11.81 -3.66
CA TRP A 101 -1.31 10.94 -3.32
C TRP A 101 0.02 11.40 -3.91
N LEU A 102 0.00 12.23 -4.96
CA LEU A 102 1.20 12.77 -5.55
C LEU A 102 1.71 13.98 -4.76
N TYR A 103 0.83 14.93 -4.46
CA TYR A 103 1.16 16.31 -4.06
C TYR A 103 1.40 16.54 -2.56
N TRP A 104 1.61 15.50 -1.76
CA TRP A 104 1.76 15.63 -0.30
C TRP A 104 3.17 16.04 0.16
N LEU A 105 4.21 15.73 -0.62
CA LEU A 105 5.60 15.71 -0.15
C LEU A 105 6.19 17.12 0.06
N ASP A 106 6.11 17.97 -0.95
CA ASP A 106 6.78 19.27 -0.93
C ASP A 106 6.20 20.22 -1.99
N ALA A 107 5.49 21.26 -1.54
CA ALA A 107 4.90 22.27 -2.42
C ALA A 107 5.94 23.15 -3.15
N SER A 108 7.23 23.06 -2.78
CA SER A 108 8.33 23.80 -3.39
C SER A 108 9.01 23.07 -4.56
N LEU A 109 8.56 21.85 -4.90
CA LEU A 109 9.09 21.10 -6.04
C LEU A 109 8.84 21.84 -7.36
N THR A 110 9.83 21.76 -8.26
CA THR A 110 9.71 22.29 -9.62
C THR A 110 8.75 21.44 -10.45
N GLU A 111 8.16 22.04 -11.49
CA GLU A 111 7.30 21.33 -12.46
C GLU A 111 7.97 20.07 -13.04
N GLU A 112 9.28 20.13 -13.33
CA GLU A 112 10.04 18.98 -13.82
C GLU A 112 10.09 17.84 -12.79
N LYS A 113 10.31 18.17 -11.51
CA LYS A 113 10.32 17.16 -10.43
C LYS A 113 8.92 16.57 -10.23
N TRP A 114 7.87 17.37 -10.35
CA TRP A 114 6.49 16.90 -10.30
C TRP A 114 6.17 15.96 -11.46
N ALA A 115 6.56 16.30 -12.69
CA ALA A 115 6.38 15.46 -13.86
C ALA A 115 7.13 14.13 -13.73
N ASN A 116 8.37 14.17 -13.25
CA ASN A 116 9.15 12.96 -12.99
C ASN A 116 8.51 12.07 -11.92
N ARG A 117 8.07 12.64 -10.80
CA ARG A 117 7.39 11.88 -9.74
C ARG A 117 6.07 11.27 -10.21
N ARG A 118 5.27 12.01 -10.99
CA ARG A 118 4.04 11.51 -11.63
C ARG A 118 4.35 10.28 -12.47
N LYS A 119 5.32 10.40 -13.38
CA LYS A 119 5.73 9.30 -14.26
C LYS A 119 6.19 8.08 -13.45
N MET A 120 7.01 8.27 -12.42
CA MET A 120 7.47 7.18 -11.57
C MET A 120 6.31 6.45 -10.87
N LEU A 121 5.28 7.16 -10.43
CA LEU A 121 4.10 6.56 -9.80
C LEU A 121 3.23 5.82 -10.83
N GLU A 122 3.04 6.40 -12.02
CA GLU A 122 2.35 5.75 -13.15
C GLU A 122 3.02 4.45 -13.56
N ASP A 123 4.35 4.47 -13.75
CA ASP A 123 5.15 3.29 -14.09
C ASP A 123 5.03 2.22 -12.98
N LEU A 124 5.11 2.61 -11.71
CA LEU A 124 5.00 1.68 -10.58
C LEU A 124 3.60 1.06 -10.45
N LEU A 125 2.54 1.84 -10.72
CA LEU A 125 1.17 1.32 -10.77
C LEU A 125 1.03 0.27 -11.88
N ALA A 126 1.53 0.58 -13.08
CA ALA A 126 1.46 -0.32 -14.23
C ALA A 126 2.27 -1.62 -13.99
N GLU A 127 3.46 -1.52 -13.41
CA GLU A 127 4.27 -2.69 -13.04
C GLU A 127 3.56 -3.57 -12.00
N THR A 128 2.94 -2.95 -11.00
CA THR A 128 2.24 -3.69 -9.92
C THR A 128 0.98 -4.36 -10.44
N GLU A 129 0.22 -3.69 -11.32
CA GLU A 129 -0.96 -4.26 -11.97
C GLU A 129 -0.59 -5.47 -12.83
N LYS A 130 0.45 -5.34 -13.66
CA LYS A 130 0.97 -6.46 -14.45
C LYS A 130 1.41 -7.64 -13.56
N ALA A 131 2.09 -7.37 -12.46
CA ALA A 131 2.50 -8.42 -11.53
C ALA A 131 1.29 -9.12 -10.88
N CYS A 132 0.20 -8.40 -10.60
CA CYS A 132 -1.05 -9.00 -10.11
C CYS A 132 -1.67 -9.96 -11.14
N GLU A 133 -1.68 -9.59 -12.41
CA GLU A 133 -2.19 -10.43 -13.50
C GLU A 133 -1.35 -11.70 -13.69
N GLU A 134 -0.02 -11.57 -13.67
CA GLU A 134 0.92 -12.69 -13.80
C GLU A 134 0.77 -13.66 -12.62
N PHE A 135 0.69 -13.14 -11.39
CA PHE A 135 0.50 -13.95 -10.19
C PHE A 135 -0.83 -14.71 -10.23
N SER A 136 -1.93 -14.06 -10.65
CA SER A 136 -3.25 -14.69 -10.75
C SER A 136 -3.28 -15.84 -11.76
N LYS A 137 -2.52 -15.75 -12.85
CA LYS A 137 -2.36 -16.84 -13.83
C LYS A 137 -1.62 -18.03 -13.24
N LEU A 138 -0.59 -17.79 -12.44
CA LEU A 138 0.19 -18.85 -11.79
C LEU A 138 -0.62 -19.58 -10.72
N ASP A 139 -1.38 -18.84 -9.91
CA ASP A 139 -2.22 -19.42 -8.85
C ASP A 139 -3.36 -20.27 -9.43
N GLY A 140 -4.00 -19.80 -10.52
CA GLY A 140 -5.01 -20.55 -11.25
C GLY A 140 -4.52 -21.79 -12.00
N MET A 141 -3.20 -22.02 -12.08
CA MET A 141 -2.60 -23.25 -12.64
C MET A 141 -2.27 -24.31 -11.57
N ASN A 142 -2.38 -23.96 -10.28
CA ASN A 142 -2.02 -24.84 -9.16
C ASN A 142 -3.23 -25.60 -8.55
N TYR A 143 -4.40 -25.59 -9.23
CA TYR A 143 -5.60 -26.34 -8.82
C TYR A 143 -6.18 -27.17 -9.96
#